data_AF-A0A8B7ZZE2-F1
#
_entry.id   AF-A0A8B7ZZE2-F1
#
_cell.length_a   1.000
_cell.length_b   1.000
_cell.length_c   1.000
_cell.angle_alpha   90.00
_cell.angle_beta   90.00
_cell.angle_gamma   90.00
#
_symmetry.space_group_name_H-M   'P 1'
#
loop_
_entity.id
_entity.type
_entity.pdbx_description
1 polymer ?
#
loop_
_entity_poly.entity_id
_entity_poly.type
_entity_poly.pdbx_seq_one_letter_code
_entity_poly.pdbx_strand_id
1 'polypeptide(L)'
;MAGVSMWRPVNKGEATSLRCRWQTKDFFVLFLAFQACCVQNARCALQALSIIGKPATQSGGYYAAGNAVDGSISTFSHGNEGDTHPWWRVDLGAEHCLGEITVRTRLGCCGEYRFAAAVARAGLGSNYNDNQPCGSPAARAQCTDGATIVFPCETPRMARYVTLDIDPSHHDVTKALLQLAEVTVKEYTNGECGAVDDTTTTALSAVRPTGKPCEVRTAAFQMLRDRSWIANSHLLSKKVVRSLMRCAGYCARDAHCNCFDFAPGNGQCRLHNLNSTYIEMMPNEEFAVYTVVDKF
;
A
#
# COMPACT_ATOMS: atom_id res chain seq x y z
N MET A 1 -20.25 -72.49 -41.68
CA MET A 1 -19.28 -71.47 -41.20
C MET A 1 -19.68 -70.12 -41.77
N ALA A 2 -19.35 -69.01 -41.09
CA ALA A 2 -19.51 -67.61 -41.55
C ALA A 2 -20.81 -67.28 -42.32
N GLY A 3 -21.89 -66.95 -41.61
CA GLY A 3 -23.13 -66.46 -42.23
C GLY A 3 -23.07 -64.98 -42.60
N VAL A 4 -23.71 -64.61 -43.72
CA VAL A 4 -23.89 -63.22 -44.17
C VAL A 4 -25.39 -62.99 -44.41
N SER A 5 -26.01 -62.07 -43.66
CA SER A 5 -27.46 -61.79 -43.74
C SER A 5 -27.75 -60.28 -43.89
N MET A 6 -27.63 -59.83 -45.14
CA MET A 6 -28.42 -58.82 -45.84
C MET A 6 -29.49 -57.96 -45.10
N TRP A 7 -29.46 -56.64 -45.40
CA TRP A 7 -30.59 -55.66 -45.47
C TRP A 7 -31.41 -55.38 -44.17
N ARG A 8 -31.97 -54.17 -43.89
CA ARG A 8 -31.90 -52.79 -44.44
C ARG A 8 -32.23 -51.78 -43.27
N PRO A 9 -32.42 -50.45 -43.45
CA PRO A 9 -32.25 -49.45 -42.37
C PRO A 9 -33.57 -49.01 -41.69
N VAL A 10 -33.48 -48.14 -40.66
CA VAL A 10 -34.25 -46.86 -40.55
C VAL A 10 -33.88 -46.04 -39.29
N ASN A 11 -33.64 -44.73 -39.50
CA ASN A 11 -33.75 -43.55 -38.62
C ASN A 11 -33.17 -43.46 -37.18
N LYS A 12 -33.08 -42.19 -36.75
CA LYS A 12 -32.53 -41.69 -35.48
C LYS A 12 -33.43 -42.04 -34.30
N GLY A 13 -32.84 -42.39 -33.15
CA GLY A 13 -33.55 -42.55 -31.87
C GLY A 13 -33.66 -41.23 -31.09
N GLU A 14 -34.82 -40.99 -30.49
CA GLU A 14 -35.04 -39.91 -29.52
C GLU A 14 -34.71 -40.37 -28.08
N ALA A 15 -34.77 -39.43 -27.12
CA ALA A 15 -34.31 -39.62 -25.76
C ALA A 15 -35.30 -40.39 -24.86
N THR A 16 -34.77 -41.13 -23.89
CA THR A 16 -35.49 -41.62 -22.70
C THR A 16 -34.89 -40.99 -21.44
N SER A 17 -35.75 -40.56 -20.50
CA SER A 17 -35.32 -39.75 -19.36
C SER A 17 -34.93 -40.58 -18.13
N LEU A 18 -33.77 -40.30 -17.54
CA LEU A 18 -33.37 -40.78 -16.22
C LEU A 18 -33.57 -39.67 -15.17
N ARG A 19 -34.58 -39.83 -14.32
CA ARG A 19 -34.79 -38.95 -13.15
C ARG A 19 -33.94 -39.43 -11.97
N CYS A 20 -32.80 -38.79 -11.73
CA CYS A 20 -32.10 -38.92 -10.44
C CYS A 20 -32.69 -37.96 -9.40
N ARG A 21 -32.88 -38.47 -8.17
CA ARG A 21 -33.50 -37.76 -7.05
C ARG A 21 -32.39 -37.32 -6.08
N TRP A 22 -32.36 -36.03 -5.72
CA TRP A 22 -31.28 -35.44 -4.93
C TRP A 22 -31.22 -36.03 -3.51
N GLN A 23 -30.00 -36.38 -3.07
CA GLN A 23 -29.64 -36.71 -1.68
C GLN A 23 -28.64 -35.64 -1.20
N THR A 24 -28.90 -35.03 -0.05
CA THR A 24 -28.37 -33.69 0.29
C THR A 24 -27.20 -33.72 1.30
N LYS A 25 -26.13 -34.48 1.03
CA LYS A 25 -25.00 -34.62 1.99
C LYS A 25 -23.60 -34.34 1.47
N ASP A 26 -23.32 -34.38 0.17
CA ASP A 26 -21.93 -34.28 -0.34
C ASP A 26 -21.45 -32.83 -0.61
N PHE A 27 -22.31 -31.82 -0.43
CA PHE A 27 -21.96 -30.43 -0.72
C PHE A 27 -20.93 -29.79 0.24
N PHE A 28 -20.89 -30.22 1.51
CA PHE A 28 -20.04 -29.56 2.52
C PHE A 28 -18.54 -29.80 2.32
N VAL A 29 -18.13 -30.97 1.82
CA VAL A 29 -16.71 -31.32 1.67
C VAL A 29 -16.08 -30.55 0.50
N LEU A 30 -16.76 -30.44 -0.65
CA LEU A 30 -16.27 -29.63 -1.76
C LEU A 30 -16.23 -28.13 -1.42
N PHE A 31 -17.18 -27.61 -0.65
CA PHE A 31 -17.22 -26.17 -0.33
C PHE A 31 -16.00 -25.72 0.50
N LEU A 32 -15.57 -26.56 1.45
CA LEU A 32 -14.37 -26.30 2.25
C LEU A 32 -13.08 -26.38 1.41
N ALA A 33 -12.99 -27.35 0.49
CA ALA A 33 -11.86 -27.45 -0.44
C ALA A 33 -11.80 -26.24 -1.42
N PHE A 34 -12.95 -25.77 -1.91
CA PHE A 34 -13.01 -24.61 -2.81
C PHE A 34 -12.65 -23.31 -2.10
N GLN A 35 -13.08 -23.10 -0.85
CA GLN A 35 -12.68 -21.92 -0.09
C GLN A 35 -11.19 -21.94 0.31
N ALA A 36 -10.61 -23.11 0.57
CA ALA A 36 -9.15 -23.22 0.77
C ALA A 36 -8.34 -22.78 -0.47
N CYS A 37 -8.85 -23.08 -1.68
CA CYS A 37 -8.21 -22.70 -2.94
C CYS A 37 -8.42 -21.21 -3.28
N CYS A 38 -9.67 -20.71 -3.23
CA CYS A 38 -10.01 -19.34 -3.61
C CYS A 38 -9.52 -18.25 -2.64
N VAL A 39 -9.01 -18.61 -1.46
CA VAL A 39 -8.32 -17.66 -0.55
C VAL A 39 -6.85 -17.47 -0.94
N GLN A 40 -6.26 -18.36 -1.74
CA GLN A 40 -4.89 -18.23 -2.25
C GLN A 40 -4.82 -17.34 -3.51
N ASN A 41 -5.48 -16.17 -3.46
CA ASN A 41 -5.11 -15.07 -4.33
C ASN A 41 -3.67 -14.69 -4.01
N ALA A 42 -2.75 -14.96 -4.94
CA ALA A 42 -1.34 -14.63 -4.79
C ALA A 42 -1.13 -13.11 -4.83
N ARG A 43 -1.28 -12.47 -3.67
CA ARG A 43 -0.59 -11.20 -3.40
C ARG A 43 0.89 -11.43 -3.68
N CYS A 44 1.55 -10.53 -4.40
CA CYS A 44 2.99 -10.62 -4.57
C CYS A 44 3.66 -10.73 -3.19
N ALA A 45 4.54 -11.71 -3.05
CA ALA A 45 5.10 -12.06 -1.75
C ALA A 45 6.08 -10.96 -1.31
N LEU A 46 5.75 -10.33 -0.18
CA LEU A 46 6.61 -9.36 0.49
C LEU A 46 7.81 -10.09 1.11
N GLN A 47 8.99 -9.99 0.48
CA GLN A 47 10.19 -10.74 0.83
C GLN A 47 11.15 -9.94 1.70
N ALA A 48 11.91 -10.61 2.57
CA ALA A 48 12.90 -9.95 3.42
C ALA A 48 14.12 -9.50 2.60
N LEU A 49 14.37 -8.19 2.56
CA LEU A 49 15.56 -7.61 1.97
C LEU A 49 16.63 -7.51 3.07
N SER A 50 17.75 -8.21 2.88
CA SER A 50 18.87 -8.12 3.81
C SER A 50 19.53 -6.75 3.73
N ILE A 51 19.52 -6.03 4.86
CA ILE A 51 20.25 -4.76 5.04
C ILE A 51 21.44 -4.85 5.97
N ILE A 52 21.79 -6.07 6.41
CA ILE A 52 22.92 -6.34 7.31
C ILE A 52 24.22 -5.82 6.68
N GLY A 53 24.96 -5.01 7.43
CA GLY A 53 26.22 -4.40 7.02
C GLY A 53 26.10 -3.26 6.00
N LYS A 54 24.88 -2.82 5.62
CA LYS A 54 24.72 -1.70 4.70
C LYS A 54 25.07 -0.34 5.34
N PRO A 55 25.48 0.68 4.57
CA PRO A 55 25.90 1.96 5.12
C PRO A 55 24.76 2.67 5.88
N ALA A 56 24.92 2.80 7.20
CA ALA A 56 23.99 3.50 8.08
C ALA A 56 24.63 4.77 8.67
N THR A 57 23.81 5.78 8.89
CA THR A 57 24.18 7.13 9.36
C THR A 57 23.11 7.67 10.30
N GLN A 58 23.47 8.58 11.20
CA GLN A 58 22.51 9.20 12.13
C GLN A 58 22.93 10.63 12.47
N SER A 59 21.95 11.42 12.94
CA SER A 59 22.07 12.77 13.52
C SER A 59 23.31 12.98 14.40
N GLY A 60 23.58 12.03 15.29
CA GLY A 60 24.79 11.92 16.11
C GLY A 60 24.61 10.83 17.16
N GLY A 61 25.51 10.68 18.13
CA GLY A 61 25.28 9.84 19.30
C GLY A 61 26.43 8.94 19.76
N TYR A 62 26.16 8.14 20.79
CA TYR A 62 27.16 7.36 21.52
C TYR A 62 27.48 6.01 20.89
N TYR A 63 26.51 5.36 20.25
CA TYR A 63 26.68 4.07 19.58
C TYR A 63 26.30 4.17 18.11
N ALA A 64 27.12 3.56 17.26
CA ALA A 64 27.13 3.77 15.82
C ALA A 64 25.83 3.36 15.13
N ALA A 65 25.50 4.07 14.04
CA ALA A 65 24.31 3.80 13.24
C ALA A 65 24.29 2.38 12.64
N GLY A 66 25.46 1.78 12.37
CA GLY A 66 25.60 0.41 11.88
C GLY A 66 25.11 -0.66 12.85
N ASN A 67 25.07 -0.37 14.16
CA ASN A 67 24.57 -1.29 15.19
C ASN A 67 23.04 -1.52 15.15
N ALA A 68 22.34 -0.93 14.18
CA ALA A 68 20.92 -1.15 13.91
C ALA A 68 20.69 -1.90 12.59
N VAL A 69 21.77 -2.37 11.96
CA VAL A 69 21.79 -3.20 10.75
C VAL A 69 22.96 -4.19 10.82
N ASP A 70 23.18 -4.79 11.99
CA ASP A 70 24.27 -5.75 12.21
C ASP A 70 23.78 -7.21 12.38
N GLY A 71 22.46 -7.43 12.36
CA GLY A 71 21.83 -8.74 12.57
C GLY A 71 21.70 -9.15 14.04
N SER A 72 22.12 -8.31 15.00
CA SER A 72 22.19 -8.61 16.42
C SER A 72 21.30 -7.67 17.26
N ILE A 73 20.20 -8.23 17.75
CA ILE A 73 19.32 -7.56 18.73
C ILE A 73 19.98 -7.29 20.10
N SER A 74 21.23 -7.73 20.29
CA SER A 74 22.02 -7.53 21.52
C SER A 74 22.85 -6.24 21.49
N THR A 75 23.14 -5.75 20.29
CA THR A 75 23.71 -4.43 19.99
C THR A 75 22.57 -3.42 19.77
N PHE A 76 22.91 -2.14 19.69
CA PHE A 76 21.98 -1.09 19.30
C PHE A 76 22.71 0.18 18.86
N SER A 77 22.10 0.95 17.96
CA SER A 77 22.47 2.34 17.71
C SER A 77 21.87 3.25 18.79
N HIS A 78 22.54 4.35 19.11
CA HIS A 78 22.10 5.27 20.16
C HIS A 78 22.33 6.71 19.69
N GLY A 79 21.24 7.43 19.41
CA GLY A 79 21.25 8.85 19.04
C GLY A 79 21.78 9.77 20.16
N ASN A 80 21.95 11.05 19.87
CA ASN A 80 22.23 12.06 20.90
C ASN A 80 21.03 12.20 21.86
N GLU A 81 21.28 12.39 23.16
CA GLU A 81 20.24 12.86 24.08
C GLU A 81 20.06 14.39 23.94
N GLY A 82 18.82 14.87 23.92
CA GLY A 82 18.53 16.29 23.73
C GLY A 82 18.65 16.78 22.28
N ASP A 83 18.73 15.86 21.31
CA ASP A 83 18.72 16.20 19.89
C ASP A 83 17.40 16.89 19.50
N THR A 84 17.48 17.99 18.75
CA THR A 84 16.31 18.76 18.30
C THR A 84 15.59 18.14 17.12
N HIS A 85 16.21 17.17 16.43
CA HIS A 85 15.54 16.34 15.43
C HIS A 85 16.32 15.03 15.21
N PRO A 86 16.25 14.05 16.13
CA PRO A 86 17.02 12.82 16.02
C PRO A 86 16.52 11.99 14.84
N TRP A 87 17.41 11.75 13.89
CA TRP A 87 17.21 10.87 12.74
C TRP A 87 18.28 9.78 12.64
N TRP A 88 17.92 8.65 12.03
CA TRP A 88 18.79 7.54 11.63
C TRP A 88 18.39 7.11 10.20
N ARG A 89 19.36 6.81 9.33
CA ARG A 89 19.13 6.47 7.92
C ARG A 89 20.11 5.40 7.43
N VAL A 90 19.60 4.39 6.73
CA VAL A 90 20.38 3.42 5.93
C VAL A 90 20.27 3.71 4.43
N ASP A 91 21.38 3.57 3.72
CA ASP A 91 21.43 3.48 2.25
C ASP A 91 21.34 2.00 1.85
N LEU A 92 20.31 1.64 1.09
CA LEU A 92 20.11 0.27 0.61
C LEU A 92 21.12 -0.12 -0.49
N GLY A 93 21.89 0.83 -1.03
CA GLY A 93 22.92 0.63 -2.05
C GLY A 93 22.39 0.47 -3.48
N ALA A 94 21.13 0.08 -3.62
CA ALA A 94 20.34 0.07 -4.85
C ALA A 94 18.93 0.60 -4.55
N GLU A 95 18.10 0.74 -5.59
CA GLU A 95 16.69 1.06 -5.42
C GLU A 95 15.88 -0.24 -5.27
N HIS A 96 15.03 -0.29 -4.25
CA HIS A 96 14.26 -1.46 -3.85
C HIS A 96 12.77 -1.12 -3.70
N CYS A 97 11.89 -2.12 -3.87
CA CYS A 97 10.45 -1.88 -3.85
C CYS A 97 9.82 -2.08 -2.47
N LEU A 98 10.02 -1.13 -1.56
CA LEU A 98 9.66 -1.33 -0.15
C LEU A 98 8.16 -1.39 0.10
N GLY A 99 7.78 -2.41 0.88
CA GLY A 99 6.42 -2.63 1.39
C GLY A 99 6.31 -2.57 2.91
N GLU A 100 7.40 -2.78 3.65
CA GLU A 100 7.39 -2.77 5.12
C GLU A 100 8.77 -2.39 5.68
N ILE A 101 8.77 -1.57 6.72
CA ILE A 101 9.93 -1.31 7.58
C ILE A 101 9.56 -1.82 8.98
N THR A 102 10.36 -2.71 9.56
CA THR A 102 10.16 -3.26 10.90
C THR A 102 11.35 -2.91 11.78
N VAL A 103 11.08 -2.20 12.88
CA VAL A 103 12.08 -1.68 13.82
C VAL A 103 11.97 -2.43 15.13
N ARG A 104 13.10 -2.85 15.69
CA ARG A 104 13.21 -3.35 17.05
C ARG A 104 13.89 -2.32 17.94
N THR A 105 13.24 -1.90 19.02
CA THR A 105 13.80 -0.94 19.97
C THR A 105 14.85 -1.61 20.87
N ARG A 106 15.73 -0.81 21.47
CA ARG A 106 16.72 -1.25 22.47
C ARG A 106 16.09 -2.15 23.55
N LEU A 107 16.73 -3.29 23.83
CA LEU A 107 16.34 -4.20 24.90
C LEU A 107 16.59 -3.62 26.31
N GLY A 108 15.69 -3.97 27.25
CA GLY A 108 16.04 -4.19 28.65
C GLY A 108 16.32 -2.97 29.54
N CYS A 109 16.09 -1.73 29.09
CA CYS A 109 16.07 -0.61 30.04
C CYS A 109 15.26 0.63 29.62
N CYS A 110 14.75 1.26 30.67
CA CYS A 110 14.55 2.68 30.81
C CYS A 110 13.29 3.32 30.21
N GLY A 111 12.33 2.56 29.66
CA GLY A 111 10.87 2.81 29.74
C GLY A 111 10.25 4.15 29.33
N GLU A 112 11.02 5.12 28.84
CA GLU A 112 10.65 6.54 28.66
C GLU A 112 9.78 6.82 27.41
N TYR A 113 9.30 5.77 26.72
CA TYR A 113 8.61 5.84 25.43
C TYR A 113 9.42 6.58 24.35
N ARG A 114 10.74 6.37 24.34
CA ARG A 114 11.75 7.13 23.55
C ARG A 114 11.54 7.16 22.03
N PHE A 115 10.78 6.18 21.53
CA PHE A 115 10.45 5.99 20.13
C PHE A 115 8.99 6.38 19.80
N ALA A 116 8.24 6.95 20.76
CA ALA A 116 6.89 7.44 20.51
C ALA A 116 6.89 8.51 19.42
N ALA A 117 5.87 8.48 18.55
CA ALA A 117 5.74 9.31 17.37
C ALA A 117 6.90 9.26 16.36
N ALA A 118 7.81 8.27 16.46
CA ALA A 118 8.80 8.04 15.43
C ALA A 118 8.13 7.70 14.10
N VAL A 119 8.59 8.34 13.03
CA VAL A 119 8.12 8.17 11.66
C VAL A 119 9.14 7.32 10.91
N ALA A 120 8.68 6.30 10.18
CA ALA A 120 9.51 5.61 9.21
C ALA A 120 9.23 6.15 7.80
N ARG A 121 10.28 6.47 7.04
CA ARG A 121 10.19 7.03 5.68
C ARG A 121 10.97 6.20 4.69
N ALA A 122 10.46 6.14 3.46
CA ALA A 122 11.08 5.43 2.34
C ALA A 122 11.01 6.27 1.07
N GLY A 123 12.12 6.36 0.33
CA GLY A 123 12.18 6.99 -0.99
C GLY A 123 13.58 7.08 -1.57
N LEU A 124 13.71 7.84 -2.66
CA LEU A 124 14.96 8.02 -3.41
C LEU A 124 15.79 9.22 -2.94
N GLY A 125 15.21 10.12 -2.12
CA GLY A 125 15.90 11.30 -1.62
C GLY A 125 16.92 10.94 -0.52
N SER A 126 18.13 11.46 -0.62
CA SER A 126 19.12 11.32 0.47
C SER A 126 18.75 12.20 1.68
N ASN A 127 17.96 13.25 1.48
CA ASN A 127 17.32 14.03 2.53
C ASN A 127 15.98 13.37 2.92
N TYR A 128 15.71 13.28 4.21
CA TYR A 128 14.56 12.55 4.74
C TYR A 128 13.22 13.26 4.50
N ASN A 129 13.23 14.59 4.40
CA ASN A 129 12.02 15.38 4.11
C ASN A 129 11.46 15.13 2.70
N ASP A 130 12.30 14.70 1.76
CA ASP A 130 11.90 14.36 0.40
C ASP A 130 11.17 12.99 0.35
N ASN A 131 11.33 12.16 1.40
CA ASN A 131 10.86 10.79 1.46
C ASN A 131 9.51 10.66 2.18
N GLN A 132 8.61 9.86 1.59
CA GLN A 132 7.25 9.71 2.08
C GLN A 132 7.17 8.72 3.27
N PRO A 133 6.39 9.03 4.33
CA PRO A 133 6.16 8.11 5.44
C PRO A 133 5.53 6.78 5.04
N CYS A 134 5.88 5.71 5.76
CA CYS A 134 5.20 4.42 5.73
C CYS A 134 4.40 4.24 7.03
N GLY A 135 3.12 3.89 6.89
CA GLY A 135 2.20 3.69 8.01
C GLY A 135 1.84 4.97 8.76
N SER A 136 1.51 4.81 10.04
CA SER A 136 1.34 5.92 11.00
C SER A 136 2.61 6.05 11.87
N PRO A 137 2.84 7.21 12.51
CA PRO A 137 3.88 7.34 13.53
C PRO A 137 3.71 6.29 14.65
N ALA A 138 4.81 5.86 15.26
CA ALA A 138 4.80 4.82 16.29
C ALA A 138 3.94 5.23 17.49
N ALA A 139 2.89 4.45 17.79
CA ALA A 139 1.99 4.78 18.89
C ALA A 139 2.71 4.61 20.24
N ARG A 140 2.57 5.58 21.14
CA ARG A 140 3.23 5.60 22.46
C ARG A 140 3.06 4.28 23.23
N ALA A 141 1.87 3.68 23.19
CA ALA A 141 1.55 2.41 23.84
C ALA A 141 2.33 1.17 23.31
N GLN A 142 2.94 1.26 22.12
CA GLN A 142 3.79 0.22 21.54
C GLN A 142 5.28 0.42 21.85
N CYS A 143 5.66 1.59 22.37
CA CYS A 143 7.06 2.02 22.47
C CYS A 143 7.73 1.59 23.79
N THR A 144 7.63 0.30 24.13
CA THR A 144 8.30 -0.31 25.28
C THR A 144 9.71 -0.78 24.94
N ASP A 145 10.52 -1.06 25.97
CA ASP A 145 11.85 -1.66 25.82
C ASP A 145 11.77 -2.99 25.05
N GLY A 146 12.61 -3.15 24.03
CA GLY A 146 12.67 -4.37 23.20
C GLY A 146 11.49 -4.62 22.25
N ALA A 147 10.55 -3.67 22.12
CA ALA A 147 9.38 -3.77 21.26
C ALA A 147 9.77 -3.91 19.76
N THR A 148 8.96 -4.68 19.03
CA THR A 148 8.98 -4.74 17.57
C THR A 148 7.82 -3.89 17.03
N ILE A 149 8.13 -2.87 16.24
CA ILE A 149 7.18 -1.89 15.70
C ILE A 149 7.24 -1.97 14.17
N VAL A 150 6.08 -2.13 13.53
CA VAL A 150 5.95 -2.39 12.09
C VAL A 150 5.31 -1.20 11.39
N PHE A 151 5.98 -0.67 10.38
CA PHE A 151 5.56 0.44 9.55
C PHE A 151 5.26 -0.07 8.12
N PRO A 152 4.00 -0.42 7.81
CA PRO A 152 3.62 -0.87 6.47
C PRO A 152 3.60 0.31 5.49
N CYS A 153 4.31 0.18 4.36
CA CYS A 153 4.21 1.10 3.25
C CYS A 153 2.95 0.76 2.44
N GLU A 154 1.78 1.27 2.85
CA GLU A 154 0.45 0.95 2.27
C GLU A 154 0.36 1.08 0.74
N THR A 155 1.25 1.86 0.14
CA THR A 155 1.52 1.87 -1.29
C THR A 155 3.00 1.55 -1.50
N PRO A 156 3.33 0.45 -2.23
CA PRO A 156 4.71 0.10 -2.57
C PRO A 156 5.41 1.26 -3.27
N ARG A 157 6.69 1.48 -2.97
CA ARG A 157 7.46 2.60 -3.56
C ARG A 157 8.93 2.28 -3.74
N MET A 158 9.49 2.83 -4.81
CA MET A 158 10.94 2.80 -5.04
C MET A 158 11.63 3.60 -3.96
N ALA A 159 12.55 2.94 -3.25
CA ALA A 159 13.34 3.55 -2.21
C ALA A 159 14.78 3.05 -2.27
N ARG A 160 15.72 3.99 -2.14
CA ARG A 160 17.12 3.70 -1.85
C ARG A 160 17.46 4.02 -0.39
N TYR A 161 16.73 4.95 0.23
CA TYR A 161 16.95 5.37 1.60
C TYR A 161 15.76 5.02 2.47
N VAL A 162 16.04 4.42 3.63
CA VAL A 162 15.09 4.29 4.74
C VAL A 162 15.56 5.18 5.86
N THR A 163 14.67 6.04 6.36
CA THR A 163 14.94 6.92 7.51
C THR A 163 13.94 6.64 8.63
N LEU A 164 14.41 6.74 9.87
CA LEU A 164 13.58 6.90 11.05
C LEU A 164 13.86 8.29 11.64
N ASP A 165 12.82 9.09 11.88
CA ASP A 165 12.90 10.43 12.47
C ASP A 165 11.86 10.64 13.58
N ILE A 166 12.16 11.50 14.55
CA ILE A 166 11.18 11.98 15.55
C ILE A 166 11.15 13.50 15.49
N ASP A 167 9.95 14.07 15.32
CA ASP A 167 9.68 15.48 15.59
C ASP A 167 9.45 15.69 17.10
N PRO A 168 10.35 16.37 17.85
CA PRO A 168 10.18 16.54 19.29
C PRO A 168 9.04 17.49 19.67
N SER A 169 8.42 18.19 18.71
CA SER A 169 7.22 19.01 18.96
C SER A 169 5.92 18.19 19.00
N HIS A 170 5.95 16.93 18.57
CA HIS A 170 4.76 16.07 18.56
C HIS A 170 4.33 15.69 19.98
N HIS A 171 3.07 15.99 20.32
CA HIS A 171 2.50 15.89 21.68
C HIS A 171 2.70 14.54 22.44
N ASP A 172 2.79 13.40 21.75
CA ASP A 172 3.09 12.10 22.37
C ASP A 172 4.56 11.94 22.83
N VAL A 173 5.48 12.81 22.41
CA VAL A 173 6.92 12.67 22.66
C VAL A 173 7.28 13.24 24.03
N THR A 174 7.69 12.36 24.96
CA THR A 174 8.29 12.79 26.25
C THR A 174 9.82 12.85 26.23
N LYS A 175 10.47 12.19 25.26
CA LYS A 175 11.90 12.25 25.01
C LYS A 175 12.20 11.72 23.61
N ALA A 176 12.53 12.61 22.67
CA ALA A 176 12.94 12.20 21.33
C ALA A 176 14.33 11.55 21.41
N LEU A 177 14.42 10.23 21.27
CA LEU A 177 15.70 9.51 21.32
C LEU A 177 15.63 8.18 20.56
N LEU A 178 16.24 8.14 19.37
CA LEU A 178 16.38 6.90 18.62
C LEU A 178 17.40 5.97 19.29
N GLN A 179 16.91 4.80 19.73
CA GLN A 179 17.68 3.69 20.29
C GLN A 179 17.21 2.39 19.63
N LEU A 180 17.86 2.02 18.53
CA LEU A 180 17.42 0.97 17.60
C LEU A 180 18.30 -0.26 17.79
N ALA A 181 17.73 -1.39 18.19
CA ALA A 181 18.46 -2.65 18.32
C ALA A 181 18.70 -3.30 16.96
N GLU A 182 17.69 -3.30 16.08
CA GLU A 182 17.82 -3.77 14.69
C GLU A 182 16.70 -3.15 13.86
N VAL A 183 17.00 -2.79 12.62
CA VAL A 183 16.03 -2.41 11.59
C VAL A 183 16.04 -3.49 10.51
N THR A 184 14.84 -3.89 10.08
CA THR A 184 14.64 -4.86 9.00
C THR A 184 13.65 -4.28 8.01
N VAL A 185 13.76 -4.67 6.73
CA VAL A 185 12.89 -4.17 5.67
C VAL A 185 12.43 -5.31 4.76
N LYS A 186 11.29 -5.12 4.11
CA LYS A 186 10.78 -6.07 3.12
C LYS A 186 10.37 -5.37 1.85
N GLU A 187 10.59 -6.03 0.73
CA GLU A 187 10.29 -5.54 -0.62
C GLU A 187 9.38 -6.49 -1.42
N TYR A 188 8.74 -5.93 -2.43
CA TYR A 188 7.96 -6.69 -3.42
C TYR A 188 8.85 -7.16 -4.57
N THR A 189 8.61 -8.38 -5.06
CA THR A 189 9.47 -9.00 -6.07
C THR A 189 9.00 -8.73 -7.49
N ASN A 190 9.61 -7.70 -8.10
CA ASN A 190 9.43 -7.21 -9.47
C ASN A 190 8.06 -6.57 -9.79
N GLY A 191 8.07 -5.63 -10.74
CA GLY A 191 6.87 -5.08 -11.41
C GLY A 191 6.03 -4.08 -10.61
N GLU A 192 5.79 -4.30 -9.32
CA GLU A 192 4.77 -3.56 -8.57
C GLU A 192 5.15 -2.12 -8.17
N CYS A 193 6.41 -1.71 -8.34
CA CYS A 193 6.84 -0.38 -7.91
C CYS A 193 6.51 0.72 -8.92
N GLY A 194 5.56 1.57 -8.54
CA GLY A 194 4.93 2.54 -9.44
C GLY A 194 3.72 1.95 -10.18
N ALA A 195 3.55 0.63 -10.21
CA ALA A 195 2.44 -0.03 -10.88
C ALA A 195 1.15 -0.04 -10.04
N VAL A 196 0.59 1.16 -9.85
CA VAL A 196 -0.86 1.35 -9.99
C VAL A 196 -1.10 2.34 -11.13
N ASP A 197 -0.57 1.99 -12.30
CA ASP A 197 -0.94 2.61 -13.58
C ASP A 197 -0.83 1.56 -14.73
N ASP A 198 -1.23 1.99 -15.92
CA ASP A 198 -1.82 1.18 -17.00
C ASP A 198 -1.05 -0.04 -17.56
N THR A 199 -1.82 -0.95 -18.18
CA THR A 199 -1.42 -2.05 -19.07
C THR A 199 -0.57 -3.20 -18.53
N THR A 200 -1.22 -4.24 -17.96
CA THR A 200 -0.93 -5.63 -18.39
C THR A 200 -2.09 -6.61 -18.19
N THR A 201 -2.91 -6.78 -19.23
CA THR A 201 -3.40 -8.12 -19.59
C THR A 201 -2.24 -8.78 -20.35
N THR A 202 -1.77 -9.98 -20.05
CA THR A 202 -2.48 -11.23 -20.34
C THR A 202 -1.79 -12.44 -19.69
N ALA A 203 -2.56 -13.32 -19.04
CA ALA A 203 -2.20 -14.74 -18.88
C ALA A 203 -3.46 -15.63 -18.80
N LEU A 204 -4.27 -15.59 -19.87
CA LEU A 204 -5.21 -16.62 -20.36
C LEU A 204 -5.93 -17.54 -19.35
N SER A 205 -7.25 -17.39 -19.28
CA SER A 205 -8.14 -18.47 -18.85
C SER A 205 -8.15 -19.62 -19.86
N ALA A 206 -8.03 -20.85 -19.37
CA ALA A 206 -9.01 -21.89 -19.71
C ALA A 206 -9.99 -21.93 -18.52
N VAL A 207 -11.32 -21.89 -18.68
CA VAL A 207 -12.19 -22.29 -19.80
C VAL A 207 -13.30 -21.25 -20.00
N ARG A 208 -13.79 -21.06 -21.25
CA ARG A 208 -15.06 -20.34 -21.52
C ARG A 208 -16.25 -21.27 -21.22
N PRO A 209 -17.28 -20.80 -20.49
CA PRO A 209 -18.43 -20.27 -21.24
C PRO A 209 -19.14 -19.06 -20.61
N THR A 210 -19.57 -18.15 -21.51
CA THR A 210 -20.81 -17.35 -21.41
C THR A 210 -21.19 -16.69 -20.07
N GLY A 211 -20.38 -15.73 -19.63
CA GLY A 211 -20.82 -14.62 -18.78
C GLY A 211 -20.15 -13.33 -19.26
N LYS A 212 -20.89 -12.21 -19.36
CA LYS A 212 -20.23 -10.91 -19.59
C LYS A 212 -19.49 -10.51 -18.31
N PRO A 213 -18.21 -10.11 -18.37
CA PRO A 213 -17.54 -9.51 -17.22
C PRO A 213 -18.28 -8.26 -16.75
N CYS A 214 -18.27 -7.99 -15.45
CA CYS A 214 -18.62 -6.66 -14.96
C CYS A 214 -17.51 -5.70 -15.39
N GLU A 215 -17.86 -4.74 -16.26
CA GLU A 215 -16.98 -3.64 -16.69
C GLU A 215 -16.67 -2.75 -15.48
N VAL A 216 -15.53 -2.99 -14.82
CA VAL A 216 -15.04 -2.12 -13.74
C VAL A 216 -14.53 -0.84 -14.38
N ARG A 217 -15.37 0.20 -14.36
CA ARG A 217 -14.99 1.57 -14.73
C ARG A 217 -14.08 2.16 -13.67
N THR A 218 -12.81 1.76 -13.72
CA THR A 218 -11.73 2.42 -12.97
C THR A 218 -11.55 3.80 -13.57
N ALA A 219 -12.05 4.84 -12.91
CA ALA A 219 -11.78 6.21 -13.31
C ALA A 219 -10.29 6.51 -13.09
N ALA A 220 -9.54 6.72 -14.18
CA ALA A 220 -8.19 7.26 -14.13
C ALA A 220 -8.25 8.74 -13.72
N PHE A 221 -7.25 9.20 -12.96
CA PHE A 221 -7.21 10.57 -12.46
C PHE A 221 -5.90 11.27 -12.80
N GLN A 222 -5.96 12.30 -13.64
CA GLN A 222 -4.81 13.14 -13.96
C GLN A 222 -4.73 14.31 -12.96
N MET A 223 -3.58 14.47 -12.30
CA MET A 223 -3.25 15.71 -11.59
C MET A 223 -3.11 16.83 -12.62
N LEU A 224 -3.96 17.86 -12.54
CA LEU A 224 -3.92 18.95 -13.50
C LEU A 224 -2.75 19.89 -13.24
N ARG A 225 -2.56 20.32 -11.99
CA ARG A 225 -1.40 21.11 -11.50
C ARG A 225 -1.22 20.91 -9.99
N ASP A 226 0.02 21.07 -9.52
CA ASP A 226 0.29 21.42 -8.11
C ASP A 226 -0.22 22.86 -7.85
N ARG A 227 -0.73 23.11 -6.64
CA ARG A 227 -1.20 24.43 -6.15
C ARG A 227 -2.02 25.22 -7.16
N SER A 228 -3.26 24.77 -7.39
CA SER A 228 -4.24 25.43 -8.28
C SER A 228 -5.68 25.19 -7.77
N TRP A 229 -6.64 25.94 -8.32
CA TRP A 229 -8.02 26.04 -7.81
C TRP A 229 -9.07 25.62 -8.86
N ILE A 230 -10.35 25.88 -8.56
CA ILE A 230 -11.51 25.49 -9.35
C ILE A 230 -12.56 26.63 -9.33
N ALA A 231 -13.16 26.93 -10.48
CA ALA A 231 -14.33 27.81 -10.63
C ALA A 231 -15.48 27.06 -11.32
N ASN A 232 -16.73 27.52 -11.13
CA ASN A 232 -17.97 26.89 -11.64
C ASN A 232 -18.19 25.40 -11.29
N SER A 233 -17.43 24.83 -10.36
CA SER A 233 -17.73 23.52 -9.80
C SER A 233 -18.99 23.56 -8.94
N HIS A 234 -20.00 22.77 -9.30
CA HIS A 234 -21.02 22.42 -8.33
C HIS A 234 -20.40 21.46 -7.31
N LEU A 235 -20.10 21.98 -6.12
CA LEU A 235 -19.57 21.21 -4.99
C LEU A 235 -20.57 20.11 -4.60
N LEU A 236 -20.16 18.86 -4.73
CA LEU A 236 -20.97 17.68 -4.41
C LEU A 236 -20.83 17.28 -2.94
N SER A 237 -19.61 17.35 -2.41
CA SER A 237 -19.33 16.90 -1.04
C SER A 237 -18.00 17.46 -0.52
N LYS A 238 -17.95 17.79 0.78
CA LYS A 238 -16.69 17.97 1.53
C LYS A 238 -16.51 16.78 2.47
N LYS A 239 -15.27 16.29 2.60
CA LYS A 239 -14.87 15.16 3.45
C LYS A 239 -13.51 15.45 4.08
N VAL A 240 -13.18 14.73 5.15
CA VAL A 240 -11.81 14.66 5.70
C VAL A 240 -11.33 13.22 5.55
N VAL A 241 -10.20 13.03 4.90
CA VAL A 241 -9.66 11.72 4.49
C VAL A 241 -8.15 11.69 4.67
N ARG A 242 -7.59 10.52 5.03
CA ARG A 242 -6.16 10.38 5.34
C ARG A 242 -5.23 10.29 4.13
N SER A 243 -5.76 10.22 2.91
CA SER A 243 -4.96 10.10 1.69
C SER A 243 -5.69 10.54 0.42
N LEU A 244 -4.90 10.96 -0.57
CA LEU A 244 -5.34 11.31 -1.92
C LEU A 244 -6.24 10.23 -2.53
N MET A 245 -5.79 8.97 -2.48
CA MET A 245 -6.50 7.83 -3.06
C MET A 245 -7.88 7.59 -2.41
N ARG A 246 -8.05 7.96 -1.14
CA ARG A 246 -9.36 7.91 -0.50
C ARG A 246 -10.30 9.01 -1.03
N CYS A 247 -9.78 10.18 -1.39
CA CYS A 247 -10.54 11.23 -2.06
C CYS A 247 -10.92 10.83 -3.49
N ALA A 248 -9.95 10.38 -4.29
CA ALA A 248 -10.15 9.86 -5.65
C ALA A 248 -11.19 8.74 -5.69
N GLY A 249 -11.10 7.78 -4.77
CA GLY A 249 -12.08 6.70 -4.65
C GLY A 249 -13.50 7.19 -4.30
N TYR A 250 -13.67 8.30 -3.58
CA TYR A 250 -15.00 8.89 -3.41
C TYR A 250 -15.50 9.59 -4.69
N CYS A 251 -14.63 10.24 -5.46
CA CYS A 251 -15.01 10.82 -6.76
C CYS A 251 -15.40 9.74 -7.77
N ALA A 252 -14.61 8.67 -7.90
CA ALA A 252 -14.87 7.56 -8.82
C ALA A 252 -16.20 6.84 -8.57
N ARG A 253 -16.70 6.86 -7.32
CA ARG A 253 -17.99 6.27 -6.93
C ARG A 253 -19.17 7.24 -7.02
N ASP A 254 -18.94 8.52 -7.28
CA ASP A 254 -20.00 9.51 -7.50
C ASP A 254 -20.19 9.75 -9.00
N ALA A 255 -21.39 9.45 -9.50
CA ALA A 255 -21.72 9.62 -10.91
C ALA A 255 -21.47 11.05 -11.41
N HIS A 256 -21.67 12.05 -10.55
CA HIS A 256 -21.59 13.47 -10.88
C HIS A 256 -20.19 14.07 -10.66
N CYS A 257 -19.27 13.35 -9.99
CA CYS A 257 -17.94 13.88 -9.70
C CYS A 257 -17.03 13.72 -10.91
N ASN A 258 -16.59 14.85 -11.46
CA ASN A 258 -15.69 14.89 -12.63
C ASN A 258 -14.27 15.31 -12.22
N CYS A 259 -14.13 15.95 -11.05
CA CYS A 259 -12.83 16.32 -10.48
C CYS A 259 -12.93 16.45 -8.95
N PHE A 260 -11.78 16.54 -8.28
CA PHE A 260 -11.72 16.81 -6.84
C PHE A 260 -10.48 17.64 -6.47
N ASP A 261 -10.56 18.32 -5.33
CA ASP A 261 -9.39 18.90 -4.64
C ASP A 261 -9.05 18.10 -3.37
N PHE A 262 -7.76 17.98 -3.07
CA PHE A 262 -7.25 17.31 -1.87
C PHE A 262 -6.07 18.08 -1.25
N ALA A 263 -6.10 18.25 0.08
CA ALA A 263 -5.00 18.76 0.87
C ALA A 263 -4.41 17.69 1.80
N PRO A 264 -3.10 17.39 1.73
CA PRO A 264 -2.47 16.43 2.62
C PRO A 264 -2.30 16.96 4.06
N GLY A 265 -2.09 18.27 4.23
CA GLY A 265 -1.80 18.87 5.55
C GLY A 265 -2.93 18.75 6.58
N ASN A 266 -4.19 18.79 6.13
CA ASN A 266 -5.37 18.65 6.98
C ASN A 266 -6.35 17.56 6.50
N GLY A 267 -5.98 16.81 5.47
CA GLY A 267 -6.79 15.73 4.89
C GLY A 267 -8.08 16.19 4.21
N GLN A 268 -8.29 17.50 3.97
CA GLN A 268 -9.54 17.97 3.39
C GLN A 268 -9.66 17.53 1.93
N CYS A 269 -10.82 16.97 1.59
CA CYS A 269 -11.16 16.42 0.28
C CYS A 269 -12.49 17.06 -0.17
N ARG A 270 -12.55 17.59 -1.39
CA ARG A 270 -13.77 18.21 -1.92
C ARG A 270 -14.07 17.68 -3.33
N LEU A 271 -15.29 17.20 -3.53
CA LEU A 271 -15.74 16.56 -4.76
C LEU A 271 -16.57 17.53 -5.60
N HIS A 272 -16.32 17.56 -6.91
CA HIS A 272 -16.79 18.63 -7.78
C HIS A 272 -17.33 18.10 -9.12
N ASN A 273 -18.46 18.67 -9.56
CA ASN A 273 -18.96 18.50 -10.92
C ASN A 273 -18.50 19.70 -11.78
N LEU A 274 -17.67 19.44 -12.79
CA LEU A 274 -17.17 20.41 -13.78
C LEU A 274 -17.40 19.88 -15.19
N ASN A 275 -17.72 20.79 -16.11
CA ASN A 275 -17.41 20.64 -17.53
C ASN A 275 -16.20 21.52 -17.88
N SER A 276 -15.33 21.02 -18.76
CA SER A 276 -13.88 21.26 -18.78
C SER A 276 -13.37 22.63 -19.27
N THR A 277 -14.18 23.69 -19.31
CA THR A 277 -13.84 24.91 -20.09
C THR A 277 -13.30 26.11 -19.32
N TYR A 278 -13.62 26.33 -18.02
CA TYR A 278 -13.13 27.49 -17.26
C TYR A 278 -12.84 27.18 -15.79
N ILE A 279 -11.66 27.60 -15.32
CA ILE A 279 -11.10 27.38 -13.97
C ILE A 279 -10.33 28.64 -13.56
N GLU A 280 -10.62 29.23 -12.39
CA GLU A 280 -9.95 30.44 -11.86
C GLU A 280 -9.53 30.30 -10.38
N MET A 281 -8.74 31.28 -9.88
CA MET A 281 -7.71 31.04 -8.84
C MET A 281 -7.99 31.62 -7.44
N MET A 282 -7.52 30.87 -6.43
CA MET A 282 -7.78 30.97 -4.92
C MET A 282 -6.22 30.88 -4.54
N PRO A 283 -5.62 31.76 -3.71
CA PRO A 283 -4.33 31.47 -3.09
C PRO A 283 -4.50 30.58 -1.85
N ASN A 284 -4.16 29.29 -1.95
CA ASN A 284 -3.65 28.52 -0.81
C ASN A 284 -2.67 27.43 -1.27
N GLU A 285 -1.65 27.15 -0.45
CA GLU A 285 -0.56 26.23 -0.82
C GLU A 285 -0.87 24.75 -0.54
N GLU A 286 -1.96 24.45 0.16
CA GLU A 286 -2.23 23.09 0.64
C GLU A 286 -2.87 22.15 -0.40
N PHE A 287 -3.47 22.63 -1.49
CA PHE A 287 -4.40 21.84 -2.32
C PHE A 287 -3.88 21.55 -3.73
N ALA A 288 -3.99 20.29 -4.16
CA ALA A 288 -3.80 19.85 -5.54
C ALA A 288 -5.12 19.38 -6.16
N VAL A 289 -5.27 19.55 -7.48
CA VAL A 289 -6.52 19.31 -8.23
C VAL A 289 -6.36 18.18 -9.25
N TYR A 290 -7.34 17.29 -9.28
CA TYR A 290 -7.33 16.06 -10.08
C TYR A 290 -8.63 15.93 -10.88
N THR A 291 -8.54 15.66 -12.19
CA THR A 291 -9.70 15.37 -13.04
C THR A 291 -9.83 13.88 -13.31
N VAL A 292 -11.06 13.38 -13.46
CA VAL A 292 -11.31 12.10 -14.12
C VAL A 292 -10.90 12.23 -15.59
N VAL A 293 -10.25 11.21 -16.14
CA VAL A 293 -9.84 11.16 -17.56
C VAL A 293 -10.98 10.59 -18.42
N ASP A 294 -11.69 9.57 -17.93
CA ASP A 294 -12.67 8.76 -18.70
C ASP A 294 -14.12 9.32 -18.73
N LYS A 295 -14.29 10.64 -18.59
CA LYS A 295 -15.62 11.30 -18.46
C LYS A 295 -15.90 12.44 -19.46
N PHE A 296 -15.04 12.65 -20.45
CA PHE A 296 -15.20 13.68 -21.50
C PHE A 296 -15.24 13.06 -22.90
#